data_AF-A0A965BLY6-F1
#
_entry.id   AF-A0A965BLY6-F1
#
_cell.length_a   1.000
_cell.length_b   1.000
_cell.length_c   1.000
_cell.angle_alpha   90.00
_cell.angle_beta   90.00
_cell.angle_gamma   90.00
#
_symmetry.space_group_name_H-M   'P 1'
#
loop_
_entity.id
_entity.type
_entity.pdbx_description
1 polymer ?
#
loop_
_entity_poly.entity_id
_entity_poly.type
_entity_poly.pdbx_seq_one_letter_code
_entity_poly.pdbx_strand_id
1 'polypeptide(L)'
;AVLAVGSVASGYLLYSGKAIVKWLAPVVDKDHHEHTEFLPPIVVTTLAVVAVIIGVLIAFIKYRGELSERAPTEVSIFTRVTRRDLLQDDANEFLFMRPGQKLTQLLVKTDESVIDGAVRAVGSSALGSARGMRKLQTGYVRNYALLILIGALVALFAALVVTL
;
A
#
# COMPACT_ATOMS: atom_id res chain seq x y z
N ALA A 1 -5.47 34.27 -15.81
CA ALA A 1 -5.73 34.41 -17.26
C ALA A 1 -5.31 33.17 -18.04
N VAL A 2 -4.06 32.70 -17.92
CA VAL A 2 -3.55 31.53 -18.68
C VAL A 2 -4.42 30.27 -18.50
N LEU A 3 -4.87 29.95 -17.27
CA LEU A 3 -5.75 28.81 -17.04
C LEU A 3 -7.12 28.94 -17.72
N ALA A 4 -7.72 30.14 -17.70
CA ALA A 4 -9.01 30.39 -18.35
C ALA A 4 -8.92 30.24 -19.87
N VAL A 5 -7.85 30.78 -20.47
CA VAL A 5 -7.56 30.61 -21.90
C VAL A 5 -7.34 29.13 -22.21
N GLY A 6 -6.61 28.41 -21.35
CA GLY A 6 -6.40 26.97 -21.46
C GLY A 6 -7.71 26.17 -21.40
N SER A 7 -8.61 26.48 -20.47
CA SER A 7 -9.91 25.81 -20.35
C SER A 7 -10.79 26.02 -21.58
N VAL A 8 -10.89 27.26 -22.09
CA VAL A 8 -11.67 27.57 -23.30
C VAL A 8 -11.07 26.91 -24.54
N ALA A 9 -9.75 27.03 -24.72
CA ALA A 9 -9.04 26.42 -25.84
C ALA A 9 -9.17 24.90 -25.83
N SER A 10 -9.02 24.26 -24.66
CA SER A 10 -9.15 22.81 -24.51
C SER A 10 -10.58 22.35 -24.80
N GLY A 11 -11.59 23.05 -24.25
CA GLY A 11 -13.00 22.75 -24.53
C GLY A 11 -13.33 22.83 -26.03
N TYR A 12 -12.85 23.87 -26.71
CA TYR A 12 -13.02 24.02 -28.16
C TYR A 12 -12.30 22.92 -28.94
N LEU A 13 -11.03 22.62 -28.63
CA LEU A 13 -10.25 21.61 -29.32
C LEU A 13 -10.85 20.21 -29.18
N LEU A 14 -11.33 19.85 -27.99
CA LEU A 14 -11.93 18.54 -27.73
C LEU A 14 -13.28 18.37 -28.45
N TYR A 15 -14.06 19.46 -28.57
CA TYR A 15 -15.35 19.44 -29.27
C TYR A 15 -15.20 19.50 -30.80
N SER A 16 -14.23 20.28 -31.31
CA SER A 16 -14.06 20.56 -32.73
C SER A 16 -13.89 19.28 -33.54
N GLY A 17 -14.69 19.14 -34.60
CA GLY A 17 -14.62 17.98 -35.51
C GLY A 17 -14.87 16.61 -34.85
N LYS A 18 -15.49 16.57 -33.65
CA LYS A 18 -15.65 15.37 -32.81
C LYS A 18 -14.30 14.73 -32.42
N ALA A 19 -13.27 15.55 -32.19
CA ALA A 19 -11.91 15.09 -31.92
C ALA A 19 -11.84 14.07 -30.77
N ILE A 20 -12.49 14.36 -29.64
CA ILE A 20 -12.49 13.46 -28.48
C ILE A 20 -13.15 12.11 -28.76
N VAL A 21 -14.24 12.10 -29.53
CA VAL A 21 -14.97 10.89 -29.89
C VAL A 21 -14.14 10.01 -30.81
N LYS A 22 -13.54 10.60 -31.85
CA LYS A 22 -12.68 9.88 -32.79
C LYS A 22 -11.42 9.31 -32.10
N TRP A 23 -10.90 10.03 -31.12
CA TRP A 23 -9.74 9.60 -30.35
C TRP A 23 -10.06 8.44 -29.39
N LEU A 24 -11.26 8.43 -28.77
CA LEU A 24 -11.71 7.37 -27.85
C LEU A 24 -12.30 6.14 -28.56
N ALA A 25 -12.84 6.30 -29.78
CA ALA A 25 -13.50 5.23 -30.53
C ALA A 25 -12.71 3.90 -30.57
N PRO A 26 -11.38 3.88 -30.77
CA PRO A 26 -10.61 2.63 -30.79
C PRO A 26 -10.56 1.87 -29.45
N VAL A 27 -10.83 2.53 -28.33
CA VAL A 27 -10.78 1.94 -26.99
C VAL A 27 -12.19 1.62 -26.47
N VAL A 28 -13.14 2.52 -26.72
CA VAL A 28 -14.50 2.49 -26.15
C VAL A 28 -15.53 1.88 -27.10
N ASP A 29 -15.32 2.00 -28.42
CA ASP A 29 -16.30 1.63 -29.45
C ASP A 29 -15.66 0.70 -30.50
N LYS A 30 -15.04 -0.39 -30.03
CA LYS A 30 -14.34 -1.36 -30.89
C LYS A 30 -15.28 -2.13 -31.81
N ASP A 31 -16.51 -2.38 -31.37
CA ASP A 31 -17.45 -3.28 -32.01
C ASP A 31 -18.69 -2.56 -32.61
N HIS A 32 -18.68 -1.22 -32.69
CA HIS A 32 -19.78 -0.39 -33.20
C HIS A 32 -21.14 -0.86 -32.68
N HIS A 33 -21.26 -1.03 -31.37
CA HIS A 33 -22.52 -1.46 -30.77
C HIS A 33 -23.56 -0.39 -31.05
N GLU A 34 -24.64 -0.74 -31.77
CA GLU A 34 -25.81 0.11 -31.89
C GLU A 34 -26.43 0.28 -30.50
N HIS A 35 -26.03 1.35 -29.80
CA HIS A 35 -26.69 1.76 -28.58
C HIS A 35 -28.04 2.36 -28.97
N THR A 36 -29.12 1.71 -28.54
CA THR A 36 -30.47 2.28 -28.62
C THR A 36 -30.54 3.48 -27.69
N GLU A 37 -30.47 4.69 -28.26
CA GLU A 37 -30.64 5.93 -27.52
C GLU A 37 -32.11 6.07 -27.07
N PHE A 38 -32.37 5.84 -25.78
CA PHE A 38 -33.72 6.03 -25.21
C PHE A 38 -34.21 7.48 -25.29
N LEU A 39 -33.29 8.45 -25.26
CA LEU A 39 -33.56 9.87 -25.37
C LEU A 39 -32.53 10.52 -26.30
N PRO A 40 -32.93 11.50 -27.14
CA PRO A 40 -32.00 12.25 -27.96
C PRO A 40 -30.91 12.94 -27.10
N PRO A 41 -29.64 12.97 -27.53
CA PRO A 41 -28.53 13.54 -26.75
C PRO A 41 -28.77 14.99 -26.32
N ILE A 42 -29.49 15.77 -27.14
CA ILE A 42 -29.85 17.16 -26.83
C ILE A 42 -30.82 17.25 -25.65
N VAL A 43 -31.73 16.29 -25.49
CA VAL A 43 -32.68 16.25 -24.36
C VAL A 43 -31.91 15.97 -23.07
N VAL A 44 -31.03 14.97 -23.08
CA VAL A 44 -30.19 14.63 -21.92
C VAL A 44 -29.30 15.80 -21.51
N THR A 45 -28.65 16.45 -22.50
CA THR A 45 -27.81 17.63 -22.26
C THR A 45 -28.62 18.78 -21.69
N THR A 46 -29.81 19.05 -22.23
CA THR A 46 -30.70 20.11 -21.74
C THR A 46 -31.16 19.83 -20.32
N LEU A 47 -31.56 18.60 -20.00
CA LEU A 47 -31.93 18.21 -18.64
C LEU A 47 -30.78 18.40 -17.65
N ALA A 48 -29.56 18.00 -18.02
CA ALA A 48 -28.38 18.18 -17.19
C ALA A 48 -28.09 19.67 -16.93
N VAL A 49 -28.12 20.52 -17.96
CA VAL A 49 -27.90 21.96 -17.83
C VAL A 49 -28.99 22.60 -16.96
N VAL A 50 -30.25 22.23 -17.15
CA VAL A 50 -31.36 22.71 -16.31
C VAL A 50 -31.17 22.31 -14.84
N ALA A 51 -30.80 21.07 -14.56
CA ALA A 51 -30.52 20.61 -13.20
C ALA A 51 -29.37 21.40 -12.54
N VAL A 52 -28.30 21.71 -13.30
CA VAL A 52 -27.20 22.56 -12.83
C VAL A 52 -27.69 23.96 -12.51
N ILE A 53 -28.47 24.58 -13.39
CA ILE A 53 -29.02 25.94 -13.18
C ILE A 53 -29.88 25.96 -11.91
N ILE A 54 -30.75 24.97 -11.72
CA ILE A 54 -31.58 24.84 -10.50
C ILE A 54 -30.70 24.74 -9.26
N GLY A 55 -29.67 23.89 -9.28
CA GLY A 55 -28.74 23.74 -8.17
C GLY A 55 -28.00 25.04 -7.81
N VAL A 56 -27.52 25.75 -8.83
CA VAL A 56 -26.85 27.06 -8.66
C VAL A 56 -27.81 28.10 -8.11
N LEU A 57 -29.05 28.16 -8.60
CA LEU A 57 -30.06 29.09 -8.09
C LEU A 57 -30.41 28.81 -6.62
N ILE A 58 -30.60 27.55 -6.25
CA ILE A 58 -30.85 27.14 -4.85
C ILE A 58 -29.67 27.57 -3.97
N ALA A 59 -28.43 27.30 -4.41
CA ALA A 59 -27.24 27.71 -3.68
C ALA A 59 -27.17 29.24 -3.54
N PHE A 60 -27.37 29.99 -4.62
CA PHE A 60 -27.35 31.45 -4.60
C PHE A 60 -28.39 32.03 -3.62
N ILE A 61 -29.63 31.55 -3.66
CA ILE A 61 -30.70 32.01 -2.77
C ILE A 61 -30.40 31.63 -1.31
N LYS A 62 -29.79 30.47 -1.06
CA LYS A 62 -29.47 29.99 0.29
C LYS A 62 -28.28 30.72 0.93
N TYR A 63 -27.28 31.09 0.13
CA TYR A 63 -26.00 31.63 0.62
C TYR A 63 -25.84 33.14 0.42
N ARG A 64 -26.85 33.87 -0.09
CA ARG A 64 -26.80 35.33 -0.29
C ARG A 64 -26.95 36.19 0.98
N GLY A 65 -27.35 35.60 2.11
CA GLY A 65 -27.62 36.32 3.36
C GLY A 65 -26.46 36.27 4.36
N GLU A 66 -26.61 36.92 5.50
CA GLU A 66 -25.66 36.78 6.63
C GLU A 66 -25.71 35.35 7.18
N LEU A 67 -24.55 34.68 7.16
CA LEU A 67 -24.40 33.31 7.65
C LEU A 67 -23.73 33.37 9.01
N SER A 68 -24.25 32.60 9.97
CA SER A 68 -23.57 32.40 11.25
C SER A 68 -22.18 31.82 11.02
N GLU A 69 -21.15 32.44 11.58
CA GLU A 69 -19.78 31.93 11.56
C GLU A 69 -19.66 30.56 12.24
N ARG A 70 -20.56 30.27 13.18
CA ARG A 70 -20.61 28.99 13.88
C ARG A 70 -21.58 28.05 13.18
N ALA A 71 -21.05 26.91 12.75
CA ALA A 71 -21.85 25.83 12.21
C ALA A 71 -22.82 25.31 13.28
N PRO A 72 -24.10 25.07 12.94
CA PRO A 72 -25.05 24.45 13.86
C PRO A 72 -24.54 23.09 14.36
N THR A 73 -24.62 22.88 15.66
CA THR A 73 -24.22 21.63 16.34
C THR A 73 -25.32 20.59 16.30
N GLU A 74 -26.58 21.02 16.40
CA GLU A 74 -27.76 20.16 16.26
C GLU A 74 -28.19 20.08 14.80
N VAL A 75 -27.73 19.02 14.13
CA VAL A 75 -28.07 18.73 12.73
C VAL A 75 -28.56 17.30 12.57
N SER A 76 -29.34 17.08 11.52
CA SER A 76 -29.82 15.75 11.15
C SER A 76 -28.68 14.77 10.94
N ILE A 77 -28.96 13.48 11.12
CA ILE A 77 -27.98 12.41 10.88
C ILE A 77 -27.37 12.47 9.48
N PHE A 78 -28.18 12.77 8.46
CA PHE A 78 -27.70 12.91 7.07
C PHE A 78 -26.70 14.06 6.92
N THR A 79 -26.95 15.20 7.57
CA THR A 79 -26.02 16.33 7.56
C THR A 79 -24.73 15.98 8.29
N ARG A 80 -24.82 15.26 9.41
CA ARG A 80 -23.66 14.80 10.17
C ARG A 80 -22.79 13.84 9.36
N VAL A 81 -23.40 12.88 8.66
CA VAL A 81 -22.72 11.93 7.77
C VAL A 81 -22.09 12.64 6.58
N THR A 82 -22.83 13.54 5.92
CA THR A 82 -22.31 14.33 4.80
C THR A 82 -21.14 15.23 5.22
N ARG A 83 -21.18 15.79 6.43
CA ARG A 83 -20.07 16.57 7.00
C ARG A 83 -18.80 15.74 7.26
N ARG A 84 -18.93 14.42 7.39
CA ARG A 84 -17.83 13.47 7.61
C ARG A 84 -17.53 12.69 6.31
N ASP A 85 -17.63 13.37 5.17
CA ASP A 85 -17.39 12.82 3.82
C ASP A 85 -18.07 11.46 3.58
N LEU A 86 -19.35 11.37 3.97
CA LEU A 86 -20.16 10.15 3.88
C LEU A 86 -19.57 8.92 4.61
N LEU A 87 -18.70 9.14 5.60
CA LEU A 87 -17.95 8.13 6.34
C LEU A 87 -16.95 7.33 5.49
N GLN A 88 -16.64 7.81 4.27
CA GLN A 88 -15.71 7.11 3.37
C GLN A 88 -14.31 7.02 3.97
N ASP A 89 -13.81 8.12 4.55
CA ASP A 89 -12.52 8.15 5.22
C ASP A 89 -12.47 7.24 6.44
N ASP A 90 -13.55 7.20 7.24
CA ASP A 90 -13.62 6.35 8.43
C ASP A 90 -13.62 4.88 8.07
N ALA A 91 -14.38 4.51 7.03
CA ALA A 91 -14.42 3.15 6.52
C ALA A 91 -13.04 2.75 6.01
N ASN A 92 -12.37 3.62 5.24
CA ASN A 92 -11.04 3.34 4.74
C ASN A 92 -10.00 3.23 5.87
N GLU A 93 -10.06 4.13 6.85
CA GLU A 93 -9.17 4.13 8.00
C GLU A 93 -9.33 2.85 8.83
N PHE A 94 -10.57 2.46 9.11
CA PHE A 94 -10.88 1.30 9.94
C PHE A 94 -10.61 -0.01 9.22
N LEU A 95 -11.02 -0.13 7.95
CA LEU A 95 -10.94 -1.39 7.19
C LEU A 95 -9.55 -1.63 6.59
N PHE A 96 -8.85 -0.58 6.15
CA PHE A 96 -7.61 -0.74 5.39
C PHE A 96 -6.41 -0.12 6.11
N MET A 97 -6.48 1.15 6.52
CA MET A 97 -5.30 1.86 7.03
C MET A 97 -4.78 1.29 8.35
N ARG A 98 -5.61 1.26 9.41
CA ARG A 98 -5.18 0.81 10.74
C ARG A 98 -4.78 -0.67 10.77
N PRO A 99 -5.51 -1.60 10.13
CA PRO A 99 -5.09 -2.99 10.06
C PRO A 99 -3.78 -3.17 9.27
N GLY A 100 -3.63 -2.47 8.14
CA GLY A 100 -2.39 -2.52 7.34
C GLY A 100 -1.16 -2.02 8.11
N GLN A 101 -1.30 -0.95 8.88
CA GLN A 101 -0.25 -0.45 9.76
C GLN A 101 0.15 -1.47 10.84
N LYS A 102 -0.84 -2.09 11.51
CA LYS A 102 -0.58 -3.13 12.52
C LYS A 102 0.10 -4.37 11.92
N LEU A 103 -0.33 -4.80 10.73
CA LEU A 103 0.28 -5.92 10.03
C LEU A 103 1.75 -5.62 9.71
N THR A 104 2.03 -4.42 9.18
CA THR A 104 3.39 -4.00 8.86
C THR A 104 4.27 -3.95 10.11
N GLN A 105 3.76 -3.38 11.22
CA GLN A 105 4.48 -3.36 12.50
C GLN A 105 4.80 -4.77 13.01
N LEU A 106 3.86 -5.71 12.87
CA LEU A 106 4.09 -7.11 13.24
C LEU A 106 5.16 -7.77 12.37
N LEU A 107 5.12 -7.53 11.05
CA LEU A 107 6.10 -8.07 10.11
C LEU A 107 7.52 -7.56 10.44
N VAL A 108 7.68 -6.25 10.64
CA VAL A 108 8.98 -5.67 11.01
C VAL A 108 9.49 -6.25 12.33
N LYS A 109 8.63 -6.32 13.36
CA LYS A 109 9.01 -6.90 14.64
C LYS A 109 9.40 -8.38 14.53
N THR A 110 8.73 -9.12 13.66
CA THR A 110 9.02 -10.54 13.41
C THR A 110 10.37 -10.70 12.73
N ASP A 111 10.69 -9.87 11.73
CA ASP A 111 11.98 -9.86 11.07
C ASP A 111 13.12 -9.58 12.06
N GLU A 112 13.01 -8.49 12.84
CA GLU A 112 14.01 -8.09 13.83
C GLU A 112 14.20 -9.13 14.96
N SER A 113 13.12 -9.79 15.39
CA SER A 113 13.18 -10.72 16.52
C SER A 113 13.56 -12.14 16.11
N VAL A 114 13.00 -12.63 14.99
CA VAL A 114 13.10 -14.03 14.57
C VAL A 114 14.22 -14.19 13.56
N ILE A 115 14.21 -13.42 12.47
CA ILE A 115 15.17 -13.58 11.38
C ILE A 115 16.54 -13.09 11.84
N ASP A 116 16.60 -11.84 12.31
CA ASP A 116 17.80 -11.24 12.87
C ASP A 116 18.31 -12.01 14.11
N GLY A 117 17.38 -12.46 14.96
CA GLY A 117 17.68 -13.29 16.12
C GLY A 117 18.35 -14.61 15.74
N ALA A 118 17.82 -15.31 14.72
CA ALA A 118 18.39 -16.55 14.22
C ALA A 118 19.80 -16.33 13.65
N VAL A 119 20.02 -15.26 12.89
CA VAL A 119 21.35 -14.92 12.34
C VAL A 119 22.36 -14.67 13.47
N ARG A 120 21.98 -13.90 14.50
CA ARG A 120 22.83 -13.65 15.68
C ARG A 120 23.08 -14.92 16.48
N ALA A 121 22.10 -15.82 16.59
CA ALA A 121 22.27 -17.12 17.24
C ALA A 121 23.30 -17.99 16.52
N VAL A 122 23.24 -18.06 15.19
CA VAL A 122 24.25 -18.78 14.39
C VAL A 122 25.64 -18.18 14.59
N GLY A 123 25.79 -16.86 14.47
CA GLY A 123 27.08 -16.21 14.70
C GLY A 123 27.63 -16.42 16.12
N SER A 124 26.78 -16.27 17.13
CA SER A 124 27.19 -16.45 18.54
C SER A 124 27.56 -17.89 18.88
N SER A 125 26.87 -18.89 18.30
CA SER A 125 27.20 -20.30 18.45
C SER A 125 28.55 -20.64 17.81
N ALA A 126 28.82 -20.15 16.59
CA ALA A 126 30.12 -20.31 15.93
C ALA A 126 31.26 -19.69 16.77
N LEU A 127 31.08 -18.46 17.26
CA LEU A 127 32.04 -17.79 18.15
C LEU A 127 32.18 -18.50 19.51
N GLY A 128 31.11 -19.09 20.02
CA GLY A 128 31.12 -19.93 21.23
C GLY A 128 31.96 -21.17 21.04
N SER A 129 31.74 -21.91 19.95
CA SER A 129 32.51 -23.09 19.57
C SER A 129 33.99 -22.76 19.37
N ALA A 130 34.30 -21.65 18.67
CA ALA A 130 35.68 -21.20 18.48
C ALA A 130 36.37 -20.88 19.82
N ARG A 131 35.66 -20.21 20.75
CA ARG A 131 36.17 -19.94 22.10
C ARG A 131 36.41 -21.22 22.91
N GLY A 132 35.54 -22.23 22.75
CA GLY A 132 35.73 -23.55 23.35
C GLY A 132 36.97 -24.25 22.81
N MET A 133 37.10 -24.32 21.47
CA MET A 133 38.27 -24.90 20.79
C MET A 133 39.57 -24.20 21.20
N ARG A 134 39.54 -22.88 21.37
CA ARG A 134 40.71 -22.11 21.82
C ARG A 134 41.23 -22.56 23.19
N LYS A 135 40.39 -23.08 24.08
CA LYS A 135 40.84 -23.57 25.40
C LYS A 135 41.69 -24.85 25.30
N LEU A 136 41.57 -25.62 24.22
CA LEU A 136 42.41 -26.81 23.99
C LEU A 136 43.85 -26.44 23.59
N GLN A 137 44.04 -25.22 23.06
CA GLN A 137 45.35 -24.68 22.66
C GLN A 137 46.05 -24.05 23.87
N THR A 138 46.57 -24.90 24.76
CA THR A 138 47.17 -24.46 26.04
C THR A 138 48.63 -24.00 25.94
N GLY A 139 49.29 -24.22 24.79
CA GLY A 139 50.71 -23.90 24.60
C GLY A 139 51.70 -24.90 25.22
N TYR A 140 51.22 -25.90 25.97
CA TYR A 140 52.07 -26.94 26.56
C TYR A 140 52.27 -28.13 25.62
N VAL A 141 53.52 -28.43 25.24
CA VAL A 141 53.90 -29.53 24.34
C VAL A 141 53.32 -30.88 24.79
N ARG A 142 53.29 -31.15 26.11
CA ARG A 142 52.72 -32.39 26.68
C ARG A 142 51.23 -32.56 26.36
N ASN A 143 50.46 -31.47 26.31
CA ASN A 143 49.04 -31.51 26.01
C ASN A 143 48.80 -31.85 24.53
N TYR A 144 49.66 -31.37 23.63
CA TYR A 144 49.63 -31.73 22.21
C TYR A 144 50.00 -33.19 21.97
N ALA A 145 51.03 -33.71 22.66
CA ALA A 145 51.42 -35.12 22.55
C ALA A 145 50.27 -36.06 22.96
N LEU A 146 49.55 -35.72 24.04
CA LEU A 146 48.39 -36.47 24.50
C LEU A 146 47.23 -36.43 23.49
N LEU A 147 46.95 -35.28 22.87
CA LEU A 147 45.95 -35.15 21.80
C LEU A 147 46.30 -36.00 20.56
N ILE A 148 47.57 -36.01 20.15
CA ILE A 148 48.03 -36.83 19.01
C ILE A 148 47.87 -38.32 19.32
N LEU A 149 48.25 -38.76 20.52
CA LEU A 149 48.08 -40.15 20.95
C LEU A 149 46.60 -40.57 20.93
N ILE A 150 45.71 -39.75 21.50
CA ILE A 150 44.26 -39.99 21.48
C ILE A 150 43.76 -40.06 20.03
N GLY A 151 44.14 -39.10 19.19
CA GLY A 151 43.76 -39.07 17.78
C GLY A 151 44.19 -40.33 17.02
N ALA A 152 45.41 -40.81 17.25
CA ALA A 152 45.92 -42.04 16.65
C ALA A 152 45.13 -43.28 17.10
N LEU A 153 44.82 -43.40 18.39
CA LEU A 153 44.02 -44.51 18.92
C LEU A 153 42.59 -44.49 18.34
N VAL A 154 41.96 -43.32 18.25
CA VAL A 154 40.62 -43.16 17.65
C VAL A 154 40.63 -43.55 16.18
N ALA A 155 41.62 -43.09 15.41
CA ALA A 155 41.73 -43.43 13.99
C ALA A 155 41.95 -44.94 13.78
N LEU A 156 42.78 -45.57 14.61
CA LEU A 156 43.05 -47.01 14.55
C LEU A 156 41.80 -47.82 14.91
N PHE A 157 41.05 -47.40 15.92
CA PHE A 157 39.78 -48.03 16.29
C PHE A 157 38.71 -47.86 15.20
N ALA A 158 38.58 -46.66 14.62
CA ALA A 158 37.67 -46.41 13.51
C ALA A 158 38.02 -47.25 12.27
N ALA A 159 39.31 -47.39 11.96
CA ALA A 159 39.77 -48.25 10.88
C ALA A 159 39.41 -49.71 11.14
N LEU A 160 39.66 -50.23 12.35
CA LEU A 160 39.28 -51.59 12.74
C LEU A 160 37.77 -51.83 12.59
N VAL A 161 36.93 -50.90 13.03
CA VAL A 161 35.46 -50.99 12.91
C VAL A 161 35.01 -51.01 11.45
N VAL A 162 35.67 -50.25 10.56
CA VAL A 162 35.34 -50.24 9.12
C VAL A 162 35.82 -51.51 8.42
N THR A 163 36.93 -52.10 8.87
CA THR A 163 37.50 -53.32 8.27
C THR A 163 36.90 -54.64 8.81
N LEU A 164 36.16 -54.59 9.92
CA LEU A 164 35.38 -55.70 10.47
C LEU A 164 34.00 -55.77 9.81
#